data_AF-A0AAE6CJE9-F1
#
_entry.id   AF-A0AAE6CJE9-F1
#
_cell.length_a   1.000
_cell.length_b   1.000
_cell.length_c   1.000
_cell.angle_alpha   90.00
_cell.angle_beta   90.00
_cell.angle_gamma   90.00
#
_symmetry.space_group_name_H-M   'P 1'
#
loop_
_entity.id
_entity.type
_entity.pdbx_description
1 polymer ?
#
loop_
_entity_poly.entity_id
_entity_poly.type
_entity_poly.pdbx_seq_one_letter_code
_entity_poly.pdbx_strand_id
1 'polypeptide(L)'
;MTTIVSVRRDGKVAMGGDGQVSLGNTVMKGNARKVRRLYHNKVIAGFAGGTADAFTLFERFEAQLEKHQGNLVRAAVELAKDWRTDRALRRLEALLAVADSKASLIITGNGDVIEPENSLIAIGSGGPYAQAAARALLENTELEATDIVKKSLEIAGDICVFTNQNLTLEEIDGTQTPPTV
;
A
#
# COMPACT_ATOMS: atom_id res chain seq x y z
N MET A 1 9.20 -5.28 9.48
CA MET A 1 8.58 -4.39 8.48
C MET A 1 7.16 -4.07 8.93
N THR A 2 6.67 -2.87 8.65
CA THR A 2 5.26 -2.50 8.87
C THR A 2 4.35 -3.28 7.92
N THR A 3 3.12 -3.54 8.32
CA THR A 3 2.09 -4.24 7.57
C THR A 3 1.19 -3.24 6.87
N ILE A 4 0.98 -3.42 5.57
CA ILE A 4 0.08 -2.62 4.73
C ILE A 4 -0.95 -3.55 4.11
N VAL A 5 -2.21 -3.12 4.08
CA VAL A 5 -3.33 -3.82 3.42
C VAL A 5 -4.06 -2.85 2.51
N SER A 6 -4.47 -3.29 1.32
CA SER A 6 -5.40 -2.56 0.46
C SER A 6 -6.53 -3.48 0.02
N VAL A 7 -7.74 -2.95 0.04
CA VAL A 7 -8.97 -3.64 -0.39
C VAL A 7 -9.73 -2.73 -1.35
N ARG A 8 -10.16 -3.29 -2.47
CA ARG A 8 -11.15 -2.68 -3.35
C ARG A 8 -12.49 -3.40 -3.18
N ARG A 9 -13.54 -2.63 -2.93
CA ARG A 9 -14.91 -3.15 -2.79
C ARG A 9 -15.92 -2.08 -3.17
N ASP A 10 -16.97 -2.46 -3.90
CA ASP A 10 -18.13 -1.62 -4.21
C ASP A 10 -17.77 -0.23 -4.75
N GLY A 11 -16.79 -0.19 -5.65
CA GLY A 11 -16.32 1.05 -6.27
C GLY A 11 -15.54 1.97 -5.35
N LYS A 12 -15.07 1.50 -4.18
CA LYS A 12 -14.13 2.20 -3.29
C LYS A 12 -12.83 1.44 -3.15
N VAL A 13 -11.75 2.16 -2.83
CA VAL A 13 -10.47 1.56 -2.47
C VAL A 13 -10.00 2.13 -1.16
N ALA A 14 -9.75 1.25 -0.21
CA ALA A 14 -9.12 1.59 1.05
C ALA A 14 -7.70 0.99 1.11
N MET A 15 -6.81 1.70 1.78
CA MET A 15 -5.48 1.20 2.12
C MET A 15 -5.16 1.62 3.54
N GLY A 16 -4.59 0.70 4.29
CA GLY A 16 -4.20 0.93 5.67
C GLY A 16 -2.83 0.36 5.96
N GLY A 17 -2.22 0.88 7.00
CA GLY A 17 -0.99 0.34 7.53
C GLY A 17 -0.86 0.56 9.02
N ASP A 18 -0.16 -0.35 9.71
CA ASP A 18 0.18 -0.15 11.11
C ASP A 18 1.33 0.85 11.28
N GLY A 19 1.64 1.20 12.53
CA GLY A 19 2.60 2.24 12.85
C GLY A 19 3.95 1.71 13.35
N GLN A 20 4.11 0.39 13.48
CA GLN A 20 5.29 -0.19 14.11
C GLN A 20 6.51 -0.13 13.20
N VAL A 21 7.61 0.37 13.78
CA VAL A 21 8.96 0.27 13.25
C VAL A 21 9.78 -0.47 14.28
N SER A 22 10.38 -1.58 13.86
CA SER A 22 11.25 -2.41 14.71
C SER A 22 12.66 -2.45 14.13
N LEU A 23 13.66 -2.41 15.01
CA LEU A 23 15.06 -2.65 14.68
C LEU A 23 15.49 -3.96 15.34
N GLY A 24 15.70 -4.99 14.51
CA GLY A 24 15.78 -6.37 15.02
C GLY A 24 14.51 -6.72 15.80
N ASN A 25 14.68 -7.10 17.06
CA ASN A 25 13.58 -7.50 17.94
C ASN A 25 13.08 -6.37 18.87
N THR A 26 13.53 -5.13 18.66
CA THR A 26 13.19 -3.98 19.50
C THR A 26 12.28 -3.02 18.76
N VAL A 27 11.18 -2.60 19.40
CA VAL A 27 10.28 -1.56 18.86
C VAL A 27 10.95 -0.19 18.99
N MET A 28 11.14 0.50 17.87
CA MET A 28 11.76 1.83 17.79
C MET A 28 10.72 2.96 17.78
N LYS A 29 9.59 2.76 17.10
CA LYS A 29 8.52 3.74 16.94
C LYS A 29 7.20 3.02 16.73
N GLY A 30 6.14 3.50 17.36
CA GLY A 30 4.80 2.89 17.26
C GLY A 30 3.82 3.60 16.33
N ASN A 31 4.11 4.81 15.85
CA ASN A 31 3.17 5.66 15.12
C ASN A 31 3.73 6.16 13.78
N ALA A 32 4.48 5.33 13.06
CA ALA A 32 4.87 5.66 11.69
C ALA A 32 3.63 5.76 10.79
N ARG A 33 3.65 6.69 9.83
CA ARG A 33 2.63 6.79 8.79
C ARG A 33 3.26 6.39 7.47
N LYS A 34 2.89 5.22 6.97
CA LYS A 34 3.46 4.62 5.74
C LYS A 34 2.46 4.49 4.59
N VAL A 35 1.23 4.94 4.81
CA VAL A 35 0.22 5.13 3.78
C VAL A 35 0.04 6.62 3.56
N ARG A 36 -0.05 7.04 2.31
CA ARG A 36 -0.33 8.42 1.91
C ARG A 36 -1.07 8.47 0.58
N ARG A 37 -1.66 9.63 0.32
CA ARG A 37 -2.21 9.96 -0.99
C ARG A 37 -1.14 10.61 -1.87
N LEU A 38 -1.21 10.32 -3.17
CA LEU A 38 -0.39 10.85 -4.24
C LEU A 38 -1.30 11.33 -5.38
N TYR A 39 -0.71 12.04 -6.35
CA TYR A 39 -1.32 12.50 -7.60
C TYR A 39 -2.68 13.16 -7.39
N HIS A 40 -2.66 14.36 -6.81
CA HIS A 40 -3.86 15.15 -6.50
C HIS A 40 -4.91 14.36 -5.68
N ASN A 41 -4.44 13.52 -4.75
CA ASN A 41 -5.26 12.65 -3.91
C ASN A 41 -6.04 11.55 -4.65
N LYS A 42 -5.67 11.23 -5.90
CA LYS A 42 -6.34 10.22 -6.73
C LYS A 42 -5.70 8.84 -6.64
N VAL A 43 -4.51 8.74 -6.06
CA VAL A 43 -3.78 7.49 -5.86
C VAL A 43 -3.49 7.34 -4.37
N ILE A 44 -3.72 6.16 -3.81
CA ILE A 44 -3.27 5.78 -2.47
C ILE A 44 -2.05 4.87 -2.61
N ALA A 45 -1.04 5.11 -1.78
CA ALA A 45 0.20 4.38 -1.84
C ALA A 45 0.72 4.08 -0.44
N GLY A 46 1.17 2.84 -0.25
CA GLY A 46 1.58 2.26 1.01
C GLY A 46 2.90 1.52 0.86
N PHE A 47 3.74 1.60 1.87
CA PHE A 47 5.12 1.13 1.76
C PHE A 47 5.52 0.23 2.94
N ALA A 48 6.10 -0.93 2.63
CA ALA A 48 6.69 -1.84 3.61
C ALA A 48 8.21 -1.95 3.39
N GLY A 49 8.98 -1.32 4.29
CA GLY A 49 10.45 -1.27 4.25
C GLY A 49 11.02 -0.19 5.18
N GLY A 50 12.26 0.24 4.91
CA GLY A 50 12.94 1.33 5.62
C GLY A 50 12.31 2.70 5.36
N THR A 51 12.21 3.55 6.39
CA THR A 51 11.52 4.85 6.26
C THR A 51 12.18 5.78 5.22
N ALA A 52 13.51 5.75 5.09
CA ALA A 52 14.24 6.56 4.10
C ALA A 52 13.85 6.16 2.66
N ASP A 53 13.85 4.86 2.39
CA ASP A 53 13.47 4.24 1.11
C ASP A 53 12.07 4.68 0.68
N ALA A 54 11.14 4.75 1.64
CA ALA A 54 9.77 5.17 1.41
C ALA A 54 9.73 6.56 0.74
N PHE A 55 10.37 7.56 1.35
CA PHE A 55 10.35 8.94 0.85
C PHE A 55 10.83 9.01 -0.60
N THR A 56 11.97 8.41 -0.91
CA THR A 56 12.54 8.40 -2.26
C THR A 56 11.62 7.73 -3.27
N LEU A 57 11.04 6.57 -2.94
CA LEU A 57 10.18 5.83 -3.87
C LEU A 57 8.87 6.55 -4.13
N PHE A 58 8.28 7.15 -3.11
CA PHE A 58 7.05 7.93 -3.27
C PHE A 58 7.28 9.19 -4.11
N GLU A 59 8.36 9.94 -3.89
CA GLU A 59 8.70 11.11 -4.73
C GLU A 59 8.93 10.73 -6.19
N ARG A 60 9.65 9.63 -6.44
CA ARG A 60 9.87 9.13 -7.80
C ARG A 60 8.57 8.65 -8.43
N PHE A 61 7.70 7.98 -7.67
CA PHE A 61 6.42 7.52 -8.18
C PHE A 61 5.48 8.69 -8.50
N GLU A 62 5.44 9.72 -7.66
CA GLU A 62 4.71 10.97 -7.92
C GLU A 62 5.17 11.59 -9.25
N ALA A 63 6.48 11.68 -9.47
CA ALA A 63 7.02 12.19 -10.73
C ALA A 63 6.62 11.33 -11.95
N GLN A 64 6.57 10.00 -11.80
CA GLN A 64 6.09 9.11 -12.87
C GLN A 64 4.59 9.28 -13.13
N LEU A 65 3.78 9.47 -12.08
CA LEU A 65 2.35 9.76 -12.21
C LEU A 65 2.11 11.07 -12.96
N GLU A 66 2.83 12.14 -12.62
CA GLU A 66 2.74 13.43 -13.32
C GLU A 66 3.13 13.30 -14.80
N LYS A 67 4.28 12.67 -15.07
CA LYS A 67 4.79 12.44 -16.44
C LYS A 67 3.82 11.63 -17.30
N HIS A 68 3.06 10.73 -16.68
CA HIS A 68 2.12 9.83 -17.36
C HIS A 68 0.65 10.19 -17.13
N GLN A 69 0.38 11.43 -16.72
CA GLN A 69 -0.98 11.98 -16.58
C GLN A 69 -1.90 11.08 -15.73
N GLY A 70 -1.35 10.55 -14.64
CA GLY A 70 -2.09 9.71 -13.69
C GLY A 70 -2.32 8.27 -14.14
N ASN A 71 -1.71 7.81 -15.24
CA ASN A 71 -1.83 6.41 -15.64
C ASN A 71 -1.05 5.51 -14.67
N LEU A 72 -1.76 4.89 -13.71
CA LEU A 72 -1.17 4.11 -12.62
C LEU A 72 -0.30 2.96 -13.13
N VAL A 73 -0.82 2.13 -14.05
CA VAL A 73 -0.09 0.96 -14.58
C VAL A 73 1.18 1.39 -15.31
N ARG A 74 1.10 2.44 -16.13
CA ARG A 74 2.27 2.95 -16.86
C ARG A 74 3.31 3.54 -15.91
N ALA A 75 2.89 4.36 -14.96
CA ALA A 75 3.77 4.92 -13.95
C ALA A 75 4.45 3.82 -13.11
N ALA A 76 3.71 2.75 -12.78
CA ALA A 76 4.23 1.62 -12.02
C ALA A 76 5.32 0.87 -12.79
N VAL A 77 5.10 0.61 -14.08
CA VAL A 77 6.08 -0.04 -14.96
C VAL A 77 7.34 0.82 -15.12
N GLU A 78 7.21 2.12 -15.29
CA GLU A 78 8.37 3.01 -15.42
C GLU A 78 9.14 3.13 -14.10
N LEU A 79 8.46 3.22 -12.96
CA LEU A 79 9.12 3.15 -11.65
C LEU A 79 9.85 1.81 -11.46
N ALA A 80 9.24 0.69 -11.82
CA ALA A 80 9.86 -0.63 -11.71
C ALA A 80 11.15 -0.74 -12.53
N LYS A 81 11.16 -0.17 -13.74
CA LYS A 81 12.38 -0.07 -14.58
C LYS A 81 13.45 0.80 -13.92
N ASP A 82 13.08 1.98 -13.42
CA ASP A 82 14.00 2.89 -12.73
C ASP A 82 14.58 2.22 -11.48
N TRP A 83 13.73 1.59 -10.67
CA TRP A 83 14.11 0.90 -9.44
C TRP A 83 15.10 -0.23 -9.71
N ARG A 84 14.85 -1.03 -10.76
CA ARG A 84 15.75 -2.12 -11.18
C ARG A 84 17.06 -1.65 -11.80
N THR A 85 17.12 -0.46 -12.40
CA THR A 85 18.32 0.00 -13.12
C THR A 85 19.21 0.90 -12.26
N ASP A 86 18.61 1.72 -11.39
CA ASP A 86 19.34 2.62 -10.49
C ASP A 86 20.14 1.82 -9.44
N ARG A 87 21.41 2.16 -9.28
CA ARG A 87 22.32 1.45 -8.36
C ARG A 87 21.96 1.67 -6.90
N ALA A 88 21.43 2.84 -6.55
CA ALA A 88 21.00 3.15 -5.19
C ALA A 88 19.67 2.47 -4.87
N LEU A 89 18.69 2.52 -5.81
CA LEU A 89 17.34 1.99 -5.57
C LEU A 89 17.31 0.45 -5.46
N ARG A 90 18.14 -0.27 -6.22
CA ARG A 90 18.20 -1.75 -6.14
C ARG A 90 18.56 -2.33 -4.77
N ARG A 91 19.15 -1.52 -3.89
CA ARG A 91 19.53 -1.94 -2.54
C ARG A 91 18.40 -1.82 -1.52
N LEU A 92 17.29 -1.20 -1.91
CA LEU A 92 16.14 -1.02 -1.03
C LEU A 92 15.41 -2.36 -0.90
N GLU A 93 15.31 -2.86 0.33
CA GLU A 93 14.57 -4.07 0.66
C GLU A 93 13.12 -3.70 0.98
N ALA A 94 12.38 -3.29 -0.05
CA ALA A 94 11.05 -2.75 0.15
C ALA A 94 10.03 -3.16 -0.91
N LEU A 95 8.77 -3.11 -0.49
CA LEU A 95 7.59 -3.34 -1.31
C LEU A 95 6.71 -2.10 -1.29
N LEU A 96 6.22 -1.70 -2.46
CA LEU A 96 5.32 -0.57 -2.63
C LEU A 96 3.96 -1.08 -3.13
N ALA A 97 2.90 -0.82 -2.36
CA ALA A 97 1.52 -1.04 -2.76
C ALA A 97 0.94 0.28 -3.26
N VAL A 98 0.32 0.30 -4.44
CA VAL A 98 -0.29 1.50 -5.03
C VAL A 98 -1.66 1.16 -5.58
N ALA A 99 -2.63 2.05 -5.44
CA ALA A 99 -3.96 1.84 -5.99
C ALA A 99 -4.63 3.15 -6.39
N ASP A 100 -5.37 3.11 -7.48
CA ASP A 100 -6.25 4.19 -7.95
C ASP A 100 -7.70 3.67 -8.07
N SER A 101 -8.58 4.42 -8.73
CA SER A 101 -9.96 4.02 -8.96
C SER A 101 -10.14 2.77 -9.83
N LYS A 102 -9.10 2.31 -10.54
CA LYS A 102 -9.17 1.26 -11.56
C LYS A 102 -8.33 0.02 -11.24
N ALA A 103 -7.13 0.21 -10.68
CA ALA A 103 -6.14 -0.85 -10.51
C ALA A 103 -5.48 -0.78 -9.13
N SER A 104 -5.00 -1.93 -8.67
CA SER A 104 -4.26 -2.10 -7.42
C SER A 104 -3.00 -2.92 -7.71
N LEU A 105 -1.83 -2.34 -7.49
CA LEU A 105 -0.54 -2.90 -7.93
C LEU A 105 0.46 -3.00 -6.78
N ILE A 106 1.29 -4.03 -6.82
CA ILE A 106 2.50 -4.18 -6.01
C ILE A 106 3.70 -3.95 -6.92
N ILE A 107 4.64 -3.12 -6.48
CA ILE A 107 5.89 -2.80 -7.18
C ILE A 107 7.06 -3.22 -6.29
N THR A 108 8.02 -3.93 -6.88
CA THR A 108 9.20 -4.46 -6.18
C THR A 108 10.51 -3.90 -6.75
N GLY A 109 11.57 -3.92 -5.94
CA GLY A 109 12.93 -3.55 -6.39
C GLY A 109 13.54 -4.50 -7.43
N ASN A 110 12.95 -5.68 -7.65
CA ASN A 110 13.34 -6.61 -8.72
C ASN A 110 12.79 -6.18 -10.09
N GLY A 111 11.95 -5.14 -10.12
CA GLY A 111 11.31 -4.63 -11.33
C GLY A 111 9.99 -5.34 -11.65
N ASP A 112 9.36 -5.98 -10.67
CA ASP A 112 8.05 -6.62 -10.84
C ASP A 112 6.93 -5.59 -10.64
N VAL A 113 5.89 -5.71 -11.47
CA VAL A 113 4.61 -5.01 -11.30
C VAL A 113 3.52 -6.07 -11.30
N ILE A 114 2.86 -6.24 -10.16
CA ILE A 114 1.96 -7.36 -9.91
C ILE A 114 0.59 -6.82 -9.52
N GLU A 115 -0.44 -7.20 -10.27
CA GLU A 115 -1.84 -6.98 -9.87
C GLU A 115 -2.34 -8.26 -9.17
N PRO A 116 -2.70 -8.20 -7.88
CA PRO A 116 -3.16 -9.37 -7.16
C PRO A 116 -4.61 -9.72 -7.47
N GLU A 117 -4.93 -11.01 -7.29
CA GLU A 117 -6.30 -11.50 -7.36
C GLU A 117 -7.20 -10.82 -6.34
N ASN A 118 -8.49 -10.68 -6.69
CA ASN A 118 -9.53 -10.05 -5.86
C ASN A 118 -9.24 -8.58 -5.48
N SER A 119 -8.26 -7.92 -6.11
CA SER A 119 -7.84 -6.56 -5.76
C SER A 119 -7.50 -6.40 -4.26
N LEU A 120 -6.99 -7.46 -3.63
CA LEU A 120 -6.54 -7.48 -2.24
C LEU A 120 -5.01 -7.48 -2.21
N ILE A 121 -4.42 -6.43 -1.64
CA ILE A 121 -2.98 -6.35 -1.37
C ILE A 121 -2.75 -6.53 0.13
N ALA A 122 -1.77 -7.35 0.49
CA ALA A 122 -1.18 -7.31 1.82
C ALA A 122 0.34 -7.50 1.72
N ILE A 123 1.10 -6.58 2.29
CA ILE A 123 2.57 -6.60 2.30
C ILE A 123 3.09 -6.31 3.70
N GLY A 124 4.35 -6.68 3.96
CA GLY A 124 4.99 -6.44 5.26
C GLY A 124 4.94 -7.64 6.20
N SER A 125 5.36 -7.42 7.46
CA SER A 125 5.62 -8.53 8.39
C SER A 125 4.37 -9.33 8.78
N GLY A 126 3.23 -8.64 8.96
CA GLY A 126 1.93 -9.25 9.24
C GLY A 126 1.07 -9.43 7.99
N GLY A 127 1.63 -9.26 6.78
CA GLY A 127 0.91 -9.30 5.52
C GLY A 127 0.03 -10.56 5.37
N PRO A 128 0.57 -11.78 5.54
CA PRO A 128 -0.22 -13.01 5.40
C PRO A 128 -1.41 -13.11 6.37
N TYR A 129 -1.25 -12.66 7.63
CA TYR A 129 -2.35 -12.67 8.60
C TYR A 129 -3.45 -11.69 8.20
N ALA A 130 -3.06 -10.49 7.80
CA ALA A 130 -3.98 -9.47 7.36
C ALA A 130 -4.69 -9.87 6.05
N GLN A 131 -3.97 -10.52 5.13
CA GLN A 131 -4.53 -11.06 3.90
C GLN A 131 -5.59 -12.13 4.16
N ALA A 132 -5.29 -13.08 5.05
CA ALA A 132 -6.22 -14.14 5.41
C ALA A 132 -7.50 -13.58 6.04
N ALA A 133 -7.36 -12.61 6.95
CA ALA A 133 -8.49 -11.92 7.57
C ALA A 133 -9.31 -11.12 6.53
N ALA A 134 -8.64 -10.32 5.69
CA ALA A 134 -9.31 -9.50 4.68
C ALA A 134 -10.08 -10.35 3.67
N ARG A 135 -9.49 -11.46 3.21
CA ARG A 135 -10.14 -12.39 2.30
C ARG A 135 -11.39 -13.01 2.94
N ALA A 136 -11.29 -13.49 4.18
CA ALA A 136 -12.43 -14.06 4.88
C ALA A 136 -13.57 -13.03 5.04
N LEU A 137 -13.25 -11.78 5.34
CA LEU A 137 -14.24 -10.71 5.46
C LEU A 137 -14.86 -10.33 4.11
N LEU A 138 -14.07 -10.29 3.04
CA LEU A 138 -14.56 -10.04 1.67
C LEU A 138 -15.56 -11.10 1.23
N GLU A 139 -15.27 -12.36 1.50
CA GLU A 139 -16.08 -13.49 1.05
C GLU A 139 -17.35 -13.72 1.89
N ASN A 140 -17.38 -13.26 3.14
CA ASN A 140 -18.42 -13.67 4.11
C ASN A 140 -19.16 -12.50 4.77
N THR A 141 -18.94 -11.25 4.35
CA THR A 141 -19.59 -10.07 4.95
C THR A 141 -19.96 -9.01 3.92
N GLU A 142 -20.78 -8.04 4.35
CA GLU A 142 -21.13 -6.82 3.59
C GLU A 142 -20.36 -5.58 4.09
N LEU A 143 -19.22 -5.78 4.74
CA LEU A 143 -18.41 -4.66 5.27
C LEU A 143 -17.80 -3.82 4.15
N GLU A 144 -17.75 -2.50 4.37
CA GLU A 144 -17.08 -1.55 3.49
C GLU A 144 -15.56 -1.79 3.41
N ALA A 145 -14.91 -1.32 2.33
CA ALA A 145 -13.48 -1.51 2.10
C ALA A 145 -12.62 -1.06 3.30
N THR A 146 -12.90 0.13 3.85
CA THR A 146 -12.17 0.68 5.01
C THR A 146 -12.33 -0.17 6.27
N ASP A 147 -13.53 -0.71 6.52
CA ASP A 147 -13.78 -1.58 7.68
C ASP A 147 -13.05 -2.90 7.57
N ILE A 148 -13.00 -3.49 6.37
CA ILE A 148 -12.23 -4.70 6.11
C ILE A 148 -10.75 -4.44 6.36
N VAL A 149 -10.18 -3.37 5.79
CA VAL A 149 -8.78 -3.00 6.00
C VAL A 149 -8.47 -2.83 7.48
N LYS A 150 -9.31 -2.09 8.21
CA LYS A 150 -9.14 -1.84 9.65
C LYS A 150 -9.15 -3.15 10.44
N LYS A 151 -10.20 -3.97 10.31
CA LYS A 151 -10.31 -5.24 11.05
C LYS A 151 -9.19 -6.21 10.72
N SER A 152 -8.74 -6.23 9.47
CA SER A 152 -7.66 -7.11 9.02
C SER A 152 -6.32 -6.73 9.65
N LEU A 153 -6.04 -5.42 9.77
CA LEU A 153 -4.87 -4.92 10.45
C LEU A 153 -4.95 -5.13 11.96
N GLU A 154 -6.12 -4.95 12.58
CA GLU A 154 -6.34 -5.23 14.00
C GLU A 154 -6.02 -6.70 14.32
N ILE A 155 -6.56 -7.64 13.54
CA ILE A 155 -6.29 -9.08 13.66
C ILE A 155 -4.79 -9.37 13.45
N ALA A 156 -4.17 -8.74 12.45
CA ALA A 156 -2.74 -8.90 12.22
C ALA A 156 -1.89 -8.35 13.38
N GLY A 157 -2.32 -7.27 14.04
CA GLY A 157 -1.67 -6.70 15.22
C GLY A 157 -1.82 -7.55 16.48
N ASP A 158 -2.90 -8.34 16.58
CA ASP A 158 -3.09 -9.29 17.68
C ASP A 158 -2.23 -10.54 17.54
N ILE A 159 -1.78 -10.87 16.33
CA ILE A 159 -1.03 -12.11 16.02
C ILE A 159 0.47 -11.82 15.80
N CYS A 160 0.79 -10.79 15.01
CA CYS A 160 2.15 -10.51 14.58
C CYS A 160 2.85 -9.55 15.55
N VAL A 161 3.92 -10.02 16.19
CA VAL A 161 4.76 -9.19 17.10
C VAL A 161 5.41 -7.96 16.42
N PHE A 162 5.37 -7.88 15.09
CA PHE A 162 5.92 -6.78 14.29
C PHE A 162 4.87 -5.84 13.69
N THR A 163 3.59 -6.02 14.06
CA THR A 163 2.45 -5.20 13.67
C THR A 163 1.76 -4.69 14.93
N ASN A 164 1.40 -3.41 15.00
CA ASN A 164 0.66 -2.89 16.17
C ASN A 164 -0.73 -2.36 15.82
N GLN A 165 -1.42 -1.87 16.85
CA GLN A 165 -2.78 -1.32 16.75
C GLN A 165 -2.83 0.17 16.35
N ASN A 166 -1.70 0.81 16.07
CA ASN A 166 -1.66 2.22 15.66
C ASN A 166 -1.81 2.33 14.15
N LEU A 167 -3.05 2.38 13.69
CA LEU A 167 -3.35 2.30 12.26
C LEU A 167 -3.45 3.67 11.60
N THR A 168 -2.99 3.76 10.36
CA THR A 168 -3.31 4.84 9.41
C THR A 168 -4.16 4.26 8.30
N LEU A 169 -5.26 4.92 7.95
CA LEU A 169 -6.20 4.47 6.91
C LEU A 169 -6.42 5.61 5.91
N GLU A 170 -6.42 5.28 4.63
CA GLU A 170 -6.75 6.18 3.53
C GLU A 170 -7.77 5.50 2.61
N GLU A 171 -8.73 6.27 2.11
CA GLU A 171 -9.77 5.80 1.19
C GLU A 171 -9.94 6.77 0.02
N ILE A 172 -10.13 6.23 -1.18
CA ILE A 172 -10.50 6.98 -2.37
C ILE A 172 -11.74 6.35 -3.02
N ASP A 173 -12.60 7.21 -3.54
CA ASP A 173 -13.73 6.77 -4.36
C ASP A 173 -13.22 6.33 -5.74
N GLY A 174 -13.64 5.14 -6.14
CA GLY A 174 -13.44 4.58 -7.48
C GLY A 174 -14.33 5.25 -8.53
N THR A 175 -15.37 5.97 -8.11
CA THR A 175 -16.23 6.78 -8.98
C THR A 175 -15.75 8.23 -9.03
N GLN A 176 -14.59 8.49 -9.64
CA GLN A 176 -14.22 9.87 -9.95
C GLN A 176 -15.06 10.39 -11.13
N THR A 177 -16.14 11.11 -10.83
CA THR A 177 -16.70 12.08 -11.77
C THR A 177 -15.65 13.19 -11.99
N PRO A 178 -15.32 13.59 -13.23
CA PRO A 178 -14.38 14.68 -13.45
C PRO A 178 -14.90 15.95 -12.76
N PRO A 179 -14.00 16.82 -12.24
CA PRO A 179 -14.41 18.07 -11.63
C PRO A 179 -15.20 18.87 -12.67
N THR A 180 -16.40 19.31 -12.28
CA THR A 180 -17.21 20.23 -13.06
C THR A 180 -16.41 21.53 -13.20
N VAL A 181 -16.05 21.88 -14.44
CA VAL A 181 -15.56 23.23 -14.80
C VAL A 181 -16.75 24.18 -14.84
#